data_AF-A0A969E1J4-F1
#
_entry.id   AF-A0A969E1J4-F1
#
_cell.length_a   1.000
_cell.length_b   1.000
_cell.length_c   1.000
_cell.angle_alpha   90.00
_cell.angle_beta   90.00
_cell.angle_gamma   90.00
#
_symmetry.space_group_name_H-M   'P 1'
#
loop_
_entity.id
_entity.type
_entity.pdbx_description
1 polymer ?
#
loop_
_entity_poly.entity_id
_entity_poly.type
_entity_poly.pdbx_seq_one_letter_code
_entity_poly.pdbx_strand_id
1 'polypeptide(L)'
;MIYAFDSTLTPVEKIEKMLKRAAKVFMYGEGGCVMGNTILEMAHSDPPFLSIVKQFFEDFIEALTAVYKAKFTEIYARELAEQAVQDIEGGVMLSQLYKNERFMMNAFLRAKRNVE
;
A
#
# COMPACT_ATOMS: atom_id res chain seq x y z
N MET A 1 -0.52 -1.47 -8.42
CA MET A 1 -1.77 -2.25 -8.39
C MET A 1 -2.04 -3.05 -9.64
N ILE A 2 -1.64 -2.58 -10.82
CA ILE A 2 -1.80 -3.23 -12.14
C ILE A 2 -1.49 -4.75 -12.21
N TYR A 3 -0.66 -5.29 -11.32
CA TYR A 3 -0.39 -6.74 -11.26
C TYR A 3 -1.46 -7.55 -10.50
N ALA A 4 -2.31 -6.93 -9.67
CA ALA A 4 -3.32 -7.61 -8.86
C ALA A 4 -4.30 -8.45 -9.72
N PHE A 5 -4.61 -7.94 -10.91
CA PHE A 5 -5.58 -8.53 -11.84
C PHE A 5 -4.94 -9.38 -12.94
N ASP A 6 -3.62 -9.56 -12.92
CA ASP A 6 -2.90 -10.37 -13.91
C ASP A 6 -3.13 -11.87 -13.62
N SER A 7 -3.89 -12.55 -14.48
CA SER A 7 -4.20 -13.98 -14.30
C SER A 7 -3.02 -14.91 -14.54
N THR A 8 -1.91 -14.42 -15.09
CA THR A 8 -0.69 -15.22 -15.35
C THR A 8 0.23 -15.32 -14.14
N LEU A 9 -0.06 -14.56 -13.08
CA LEU A 9 0.75 -14.50 -11.86
C LEU A 9 0.07 -15.20 -10.69
N THR A 10 0.87 -15.89 -9.88
CA THR A 10 0.44 -16.40 -8.57
C THR A 10 0.19 -15.25 -7.58
N PRO A 11 -0.61 -15.46 -6.52
CA PRO A 11 -0.84 -14.43 -5.50
C PRO A 11 0.45 -13.85 -4.91
N VAL A 12 1.46 -14.70 -4.69
CA VAL A 12 2.78 -14.29 -4.19
C VAL A 12 3.50 -13.39 -5.21
N GLU A 13 3.52 -13.75 -6.49
CA GLU A 13 4.15 -12.93 -7.53
C GLU A 13 3.43 -11.58 -7.72
N LYS A 14 2.10 -11.57 -7.59
CA LYS A 14 1.30 -10.34 -7.65
C LYS A 14 1.72 -9.37 -6.57
N ILE A 15 1.72 -9.82 -5.31
CA ILE A 15 2.06 -8.94 -4.19
C ILE A 15 3.53 -8.50 -4.26
N GLU A 16 4.46 -9.38 -4.61
CA GLU A 16 5.88 -9.02 -4.75
C GLU A 16 6.10 -7.93 -5.80
N LYS A 17 5.49 -8.06 -6.99
CA LYS A 17 5.60 -7.05 -8.04
C LYS A 17 4.92 -5.74 -7.63
N MET A 18 3.78 -5.80 -6.94
CA MET A 18 3.10 -4.62 -6.42
C MET A 18 3.96 -3.88 -5.40
N LEU A 19 4.44 -4.57 -4.38
CA LEU A 19 5.24 -3.99 -3.30
C LEU A 19 6.59 -3.47 -3.82
N LYS A 20 7.25 -4.19 -4.74
CA LYS A 20 8.48 -3.70 -5.40
C LYS A 20 8.25 -2.39 -6.15
N ARG A 21 7.11 -2.26 -6.82
CA ARG A 21 6.75 -1.01 -7.51
C ARG A 21 6.42 0.10 -6.52
N ALA A 22 5.68 -0.19 -5.45
CA ALA A 22 5.40 0.76 -4.38
C ALA A 22 6.69 1.26 -3.73
N ALA A 23 7.62 0.36 -3.39
CA ALA A 23 8.95 0.68 -2.88
C ALA A 23 9.69 1.65 -3.81
N LYS A 24 9.66 1.39 -5.13
CA LYS A 24 10.31 2.26 -6.11
C LYS A 24 9.70 3.67 -6.08
N VAL A 25 8.37 3.78 -6.00
CA VAL A 25 7.69 5.09 -5.96
C VAL A 25 7.98 5.82 -4.66
N PHE A 26 7.91 5.14 -3.51
CA PHE A 26 8.08 5.77 -2.20
C PHE A 26 9.54 6.07 -1.83
N MET A 27 10.52 5.39 -2.44
CA MET A 27 11.95 5.58 -2.12
C MET A 27 12.74 6.37 -3.16
N TYR A 28 12.34 6.38 -4.44
CA TYR A 28 13.09 7.15 -5.45
C TYR A 28 12.75 8.65 -5.46
N GLY A 29 11.64 9.06 -4.86
CA GLY A 29 11.34 10.46 -4.61
C GLY A 29 11.83 10.89 -3.23
N GLU A 30 12.48 12.05 -3.13
CA GLU A 30 12.61 12.71 -1.83
C GLU A 30 11.20 12.98 -1.29
N GLY A 31 10.87 12.45 -0.10
CA GLY A 31 9.62 12.78 0.60
C GLY A 31 8.71 11.60 1.00
N GLY A 32 8.86 10.39 0.44
CA GLY A 32 7.99 9.25 0.80
C GLY A 32 6.70 9.16 -0.02
N CYS A 33 5.57 8.84 0.60
CA CYS A 33 4.28 8.73 -0.08
C CYS A 33 3.68 10.12 -0.30
N VAL A 34 3.64 10.57 -1.55
CA VAL A 34 3.06 11.88 -1.90
C VAL A 34 1.63 12.00 -1.38
N MET A 35 0.79 10.98 -1.61
CA MET A 35 -0.62 11.00 -1.19
C MET A 35 -0.76 10.99 0.32
N GLY A 36 0.04 10.20 1.03
CA GLY A 36 0.09 10.15 2.48
C GLY A 36 0.52 11.49 3.09
N ASN A 37 1.51 12.17 2.50
CA ASN A 37 1.91 13.49 2.96
C ASN A 37 0.84 14.54 2.67
N THR A 38 0.28 14.56 1.45
CA THR A 38 -0.69 15.60 1.08
C THR A 38 -1.96 15.52 1.91
N ILE A 39 -2.45 14.33 2.25
CA ILE A 39 -3.63 14.23 3.14
C ILE A 39 -3.32 14.81 4.53
N LEU A 40 -2.14 14.55 5.09
CA LEU A 40 -1.78 15.08 6.41
C LEU A 40 -1.65 16.60 6.42
N GLU A 41 -1.23 17.21 5.32
CA GLU A 41 -1.09 18.66 5.18
C GLU A 41 -2.43 19.35 4.82
N MET A 42 -3.26 18.73 3.98
CA MET A 42 -4.41 19.38 3.35
C MET A 42 -5.77 18.93 3.88
N ALA A 43 -5.84 17.91 4.76
CA ALA A 43 -7.10 17.38 5.29
C ALA A 43 -8.04 18.44 5.89
N HIS A 44 -7.48 19.52 6.42
CA HIS A 44 -8.23 20.58 7.09
C HIS A 44 -8.49 21.83 6.24
N SER A 45 -7.95 21.90 5.01
CA SER A 45 -7.89 23.14 4.24
C SER A 45 -8.46 23.07 2.81
N ASP A 46 -8.55 21.90 2.17
CA ASP A 46 -8.99 21.79 0.77
C ASP A 46 -9.83 20.52 0.47
N PRO A 47 -11.18 20.60 0.55
CA PRO A 47 -12.07 19.45 0.41
C PRO A 47 -12.07 18.74 -0.97
N PRO A 48 -12.01 19.45 -2.12
CA PRO A 48 -11.94 18.83 -3.44
C PRO A 48 -10.78 17.83 -3.61
N PHE A 49 -9.60 18.14 -3.07
CA PHE A 49 -8.42 17.28 -3.21
C PHE A 49 -8.56 15.94 -2.48
N LEU A 50 -9.36 15.87 -1.42
CA LEU A 50 -9.59 14.66 -0.63
C LEU A 50 -10.19 13.52 -1.46
N SER A 51 -10.97 13.84 -2.48
CA SER A 51 -11.56 12.85 -3.38
C SER A 51 -10.50 12.05 -4.15
N ILE A 52 -9.45 12.74 -4.63
CA ILE A 52 -8.35 12.13 -5.38
C ILE A 52 -7.51 11.25 -4.46
N VAL A 53 -7.18 11.74 -3.26
CA VAL A 53 -6.40 10.97 -2.29
C VAL A 53 -7.18 9.75 -1.81
N LYS A 54 -8.49 9.91 -1.57
CA LYS A 54 -9.36 8.79 -1.22
C LYS A 54 -9.35 7.72 -2.32
N GLN A 55 -9.54 8.12 -3.58
CA GLN A 55 -9.52 7.16 -4.69
C GLN A 55 -8.19 6.42 -4.78
N PHE A 56 -7.06 7.10 -4.59
CA PHE A 56 -5.75 6.46 -4.57
C PHE A 56 -5.64 5.36 -3.50
N PHE A 57 -6.09 5.65 -2.27
CA PHE A 57 -6.04 4.66 -1.18
C PHE A 57 -7.05 3.54 -1.38
N GLU A 58 -8.25 3.83 -1.90
CA GLU A 58 -9.24 2.80 -2.23
C GLU A 58 -8.73 1.85 -3.31
N ASP A 59 -8.12 2.38 -4.38
CA ASP A 59 -7.51 1.53 -5.40
C ASP A 59 -6.47 0.59 -4.75
N PHE A 60 -5.66 1.11 -3.80
CA PHE A 60 -4.60 0.32 -3.16
C PHE A 60 -5.18 -0.81 -2.31
N ILE A 61 -6.21 -0.50 -1.53
CA ILE A 61 -6.96 -1.46 -0.74
C ILE A 61 -7.61 -2.50 -1.66
N GLU A 62 -8.26 -2.10 -2.75
CA GLU A 62 -8.91 -3.01 -3.69
C GLU A 62 -7.92 -3.97 -4.35
N ALA A 63 -6.75 -3.46 -4.75
CA ALA A 63 -5.71 -4.27 -5.36
C ALA A 63 -5.16 -5.33 -4.40
N LEU A 64 -4.91 -4.97 -3.14
CA LEU A 64 -4.48 -5.94 -2.12
C LEU A 64 -5.61 -6.91 -1.77
N THR A 65 -6.85 -6.44 -1.69
CA THR A 65 -8.03 -7.29 -1.48
C THR A 65 -8.13 -8.35 -2.57
N ALA A 66 -7.98 -7.98 -3.84
CA ALA A 66 -8.02 -8.89 -4.97
C ALA A 66 -6.94 -9.99 -4.88
N VAL A 67 -5.77 -9.67 -4.33
CA VAL A 67 -4.69 -10.63 -4.09
C VAL A 67 -5.00 -11.54 -2.88
N TYR A 68 -5.52 -10.98 -1.79
CA TYR A 68 -5.85 -11.71 -0.56
C TYR A 68 -7.08 -12.63 -0.69
N LYS A 69 -8.00 -12.34 -1.62
CA LYS A 69 -9.13 -13.22 -1.97
C LYS A 69 -8.71 -14.62 -2.45
N ALA A 70 -7.43 -14.83 -2.76
CA ALA A 70 -6.90 -16.16 -3.05
C ALA A 70 -6.93 -17.12 -1.84
N LYS A 71 -6.92 -16.60 -0.60
CA LYS A 71 -6.91 -17.41 0.63
C LYS A 71 -8.05 -17.08 1.59
N PHE A 72 -8.67 -15.91 1.45
CA PHE A 72 -9.64 -15.39 2.41
C PHE A 72 -10.96 -15.03 1.75
N THR A 73 -12.02 -14.93 2.56
CA THR A 73 -13.29 -14.35 2.12
C THR A 73 -13.10 -12.89 1.75
N GLU A 74 -13.98 -12.33 0.93
CA GLU A 74 -13.89 -10.94 0.49
C GLU A 74 -13.83 -9.93 1.63
N ILE A 75 -14.66 -10.13 2.66
CA ILE A 75 -14.69 -9.27 3.86
C ILE A 75 -13.33 -9.31 4.57
N TYR A 76 -12.82 -10.51 4.87
CA TYR A 76 -11.57 -10.66 5.60
C TYR A 76 -10.34 -10.26 4.77
N ALA A 77 -10.37 -10.50 3.46
CA ALA A 77 -9.36 -10.04 2.52
C ALA A 77 -9.27 -8.50 2.49
N ARG A 78 -10.43 -7.81 2.56
CA ARG A 78 -10.46 -6.35 2.61
C ARG A 78 -9.89 -5.82 3.93
N GLU A 79 -10.25 -6.42 5.07
CA GLU A 79 -9.70 -6.04 6.37
C GLU A 79 -8.16 -6.17 6.40
N LEU A 80 -7.62 -7.27 5.88
CA LEU A 80 -6.17 -7.46 5.76
C LEU A 80 -5.52 -6.46 4.79
N ALA A 81 -6.22 -6.08 3.72
CA ALA A 81 -5.75 -5.07 2.77
C ALA A 81 -5.66 -3.68 3.41
N GLU A 82 -6.69 -3.27 4.14
CA GLU A 82 -6.71 -2.02 4.91
C GLU A 82 -5.56 -1.99 5.93
N GLN A 83 -5.37 -3.08 6.69
CA GLN A 83 -4.26 -3.21 7.63
C GLN A 83 -2.89 -3.10 6.93
N ALA A 84 -2.72 -3.74 5.78
CA ALA A 84 -1.48 -3.70 5.03
C ALA A 84 -1.17 -2.29 4.51
N VAL A 85 -2.17 -1.56 3.99
CA VAL A 85 -1.99 -0.15 3.56
C VAL A 85 -1.58 0.73 4.74
N GLN A 86 -2.26 0.62 5.88
CA GLN A 86 -1.93 1.37 7.09
C GLN A 86 -0.49 1.10 7.57
N ASP A 87 -0.08 -0.16 7.58
CA ASP A 87 1.26 -0.56 7.99
C ASP A 87 2.34 -0.09 7.02
N ILE A 88 2.05 -0.11 5.70
CA ILE A 88 2.95 0.42 4.67
C ILE A 88 3.14 1.92 4.82
N GLU A 89 2.06 2.70 4.94
CA GLU A 89 2.16 4.16 5.08
C GLU A 89 2.85 4.55 6.39
N GLY A 90 2.54 3.87 7.49
CA GLY A 90 3.28 4.03 8.76
C GLY A 90 4.76 3.65 8.62
N GLY A 91 5.05 2.58 7.88
CA GLY A 91 6.41 2.16 7.56
C GLY A 91 7.19 3.20 6.74
N VAL A 92 6.56 3.80 5.73
CA VAL A 92 7.12 4.88 4.91
C VAL A 92 7.44 6.10 5.77
N MET A 93 6.49 6.54 6.61
CA MET A 93 6.67 7.65 7.52
C MET A 93 7.86 7.43 8.47
N LEU A 94 7.94 6.26 9.11
CA LEU A 94 9.04 5.93 10.02
C LEU A 94 10.37 5.78 9.29
N SER A 95 10.37 5.26 8.06
CA SER A 95 11.57 5.21 7.22
C SER A 95 12.09 6.62 6.89
N GLN A 96 11.21 7.60 6.69
CA GLN A 96 11.60 9.00 6.49
C GLN A 96 12.14 9.65 7.76
N LEU A 97 11.49 9.41 8.91
CA LEU A 97 11.90 9.96 10.21
C LEU A 97 13.28 9.45 10.64
N TYR A 98 13.49 8.13 10.56
CA TYR A 98 14.71 7.49 11.05
C TYR A 98 15.78 7.29 9.98
N LYS A 99 15.53 7.70 8.73
CA LYS A 99 16.40 7.44 7.57
C LYS A 99 16.79 5.96 7.47
N ASN A 100 15.80 5.09 7.67
CA ASN A 100 15.99 3.64 7.73
C ASN A 100 14.87 2.90 7.01
N GLU A 101 15.18 2.33 5.85
CA GLU A 101 14.23 1.61 4.98
C GLU A 101 13.64 0.34 5.63
N ARG A 102 14.23 -0.13 6.73
CA ARG A 102 13.76 -1.33 7.46
C ARG A 102 12.29 -1.24 7.86
N PHE A 103 11.80 -0.06 8.25
CA PHE A 103 10.39 0.09 8.69
C PHE A 103 9.42 -0.24 7.55
N MET A 104 9.59 0.37 6.39
CA MET A 104 8.80 0.07 5.20
C MET A 104 9.03 -1.37 4.71
N MET A 105 10.28 -1.86 4.67
CA MET A 105 10.56 -3.23 4.22
C MET A 105 9.87 -4.28 5.10
N ASN A 106 9.83 -4.07 6.42
CA ASN A 106 9.12 -4.96 7.33
C ASN A 106 7.60 -4.93 7.10
N ALA A 107 7.02 -3.77 6.77
CA ALA A 107 5.61 -3.67 6.40
C ALA A 107 5.31 -4.47 5.11
N PHE A 108 6.18 -4.38 4.10
CA PHE A 108 6.08 -5.19 2.89
C PHE A 108 6.16 -6.70 3.16
N LEU A 109 7.07 -7.12 4.04
CA LEU A 109 7.16 -8.53 4.43
C LEU A 109 5.88 -9.01 5.14
N ARG A 110 5.30 -8.20 6.04
CA ARG A 110 4.03 -8.54 6.69
C ARG A 110 2.87 -8.61 5.70
N ALA A 111 2.78 -7.66 4.77
CA ALA A 111 1.77 -7.69 3.71
C ALA A 111 1.88 -8.94 2.84
N LYS A 112 3.10 -9.38 2.51
CA LYS A 112 3.34 -10.59 1.71
C LYS A 112 2.94 -11.88 2.43
N ARG A 113 3.18 -12.00 3.74
CA ARG A 113 2.85 -13.21 4.53
C ARG A 113 1.37 -13.62 4.47
N ASN A 114 0.47 -12.69 4.15
CA ASN A 114 -0.95 -13.00 3.99
C ASN A 114 -1.21 -13.95 2.80
N VAL A 115 -0.29 -14.08 1.84
CA VAL A 115 -0.45 -14.96 0.65
C VAL A 115 0.60 -16.06 0.52
N GLU A 116 1.56 -16.13 1.44
CA GLU A 116 2.45 -17.30 1.61
C GLU A 116 1.70 -18.46 2.26
#